data_AF-A0AAV2RHD4-F1
#
_entry.id   AF-A0AAV2RHD4-F1
#
_cell.length_a   1.000
_cell.length_b   1.000
_cell.length_c   1.000
_cell.angle_alpha   90.00
_cell.angle_beta   90.00
_cell.angle_gamma   90.00
#
_symmetry.space_group_name_H-M   'P 1'
#
loop_
_entity.id
_entity.type
_entity.pdbx_description
1 polymer ?
#
loop_
_entity_poly.entity_id
_entity_poly.type
_entity_poly.pdbx_seq_one_letter_code
_entity_poly.pdbx_strand_id
1 'polypeptide(L)'
;EWTKSCKSYYEILYKICTACKTDPFDIEELDITSDIKAQQELFGIVKDISSLLSQGTPVYPPGTLESELVLISVNNHSPRVLELILAAGAPLLKTEGRYSILEMAWMTTTSTTKEAVMITRQMEMNLYYELKQIVN
;
A
#
# COMPACT_ATOMS: atom_id res chain seq x y z
N GLU A 1 -9.43 20.39 12.38
CA GLU A 1 -8.71 19.77 11.24
C GLU A 1 -8.31 18.32 11.50
N TRP A 2 -7.81 18.00 12.70
CA TRP A 2 -7.42 16.64 13.12
C TRP A 2 -8.47 15.54 12.85
N THR A 3 -9.74 15.79 13.16
CA THR A 3 -10.84 14.82 12.95
C THR A 3 -11.13 14.53 11.48
N LYS A 4 -10.89 15.50 10.57
CA LYS A 4 -11.08 15.30 9.13
C LYS A 4 -9.94 14.44 8.55
N SER A 5 -8.71 14.71 8.98
CA SER A 5 -7.51 13.98 8.55
C SER A 5 -7.55 12.51 9.00
N CYS A 6 -7.95 12.22 10.24
CA CYS A 6 -8.17 10.84 10.69
C CYS A 6 -9.26 10.15 9.88
N LYS A 7 -10.37 10.83 9.61
CA LYS A 7 -11.49 10.24 8.87
C LYS A 7 -11.07 9.81 7.46
N SER A 8 -10.37 10.67 6.73
CA SER A 8 -9.92 10.34 5.38
C SER A 8 -8.84 9.25 5.37
N TYR A 9 -7.99 9.19 6.40
CA TYR A 9 -7.04 8.08 6.58
C TYR A 9 -7.76 6.72 6.75
N TYR A 10 -8.74 6.65 7.65
CA TYR A 10 -9.53 5.41 7.85
C TYR A 10 -10.37 5.06 6.62
N GLU A 11 -10.74 6.04 5.80
CA GLU A 11 -11.40 5.78 4.52
C GLU A 11 -10.44 5.11 3.52
N ILE A 12 -9.17 5.53 3.47
CA ILE A 12 -8.14 4.83 2.68
C ILE A 12 -7.98 3.39 3.20
N LEU A 13 -7.82 3.19 4.51
CA LEU A 13 -7.71 1.85 5.11
C LEU A 13 -8.87 0.94 4.70
N TYR A 14 -10.10 1.41 4.85
CA TYR A 14 -11.29 0.66 4.49
C TYR A 14 -11.28 0.27 3.01
N LYS A 15 -10.89 1.19 2.13
CA LYS A 15 -10.80 0.94 0.68
C LYS A 15 -9.74 -0.11 0.32
N ILE A 16 -8.56 -0.09 0.98
CA ILE A 16 -7.54 -1.12 0.79
C ILE A 16 -8.08 -2.50 1.22
N CYS A 17 -8.80 -2.57 2.34
CA CYS A 17 -9.43 -3.82 2.79
C CYS A 17 -10.50 -4.34 1.82
N THR A 18 -11.23 -3.45 1.14
CA THR A 18 -12.22 -3.88 0.13
C THR A 18 -11.60 -4.35 -1.18
N ALA A 19 -10.41 -3.86 -1.55
CA ALA A 19 -9.70 -4.31 -2.76
C ALA A 19 -9.24 -5.78 -2.68
N CYS A 20 -9.13 -6.31 -1.47
CA CYS A 20 -8.66 -7.67 -1.17
C CYS A 20 -9.56 -8.79 -1.71
N LYS A 21 -10.82 -8.48 -2.08
CA LYS A 21 -11.80 -9.48 -2.55
C LYS A 21 -11.70 -9.81 -4.04
N THR A 22 -10.80 -9.15 -4.76
CA THR A 22 -10.62 -9.31 -6.21
C THR A 22 -9.21 -9.78 -6.47
N ASP A 23 -8.88 -11.02 -6.11
CA ASP A 23 -7.65 -11.63 -6.62
C ASP A 23 -7.94 -12.22 -8.01
N PRO A 24 -7.34 -11.70 -9.09
CA PRO A 24 -7.49 -12.26 -10.42
C PRO A 24 -6.68 -13.56 -10.64
N PHE A 25 -6.01 -14.10 -9.62
CA PHE A 25 -5.18 -15.32 -9.77
C PHE A 25 -5.81 -16.61 -9.21
N ASP A 26 -6.97 -16.54 -8.56
CA ASP A 26 -7.79 -17.73 -8.25
C ASP A 26 -8.65 -18.12 -9.47
N ILE A 27 -8.01 -18.48 -10.58
CA ILE A 27 -8.72 -18.91 -11.79
C ILE A 27 -8.78 -20.45 -11.84
N GLU A 28 -9.74 -21.02 -11.12
CA GLU A 28 -10.49 -22.14 -11.69
C GLU A 28 -11.63 -21.53 -12.52
N GLU A 29 -11.50 -21.61 -13.86
CA GLU A 29 -12.47 -21.18 -14.88
C GLU A 29 -12.44 -19.68 -15.31
N LEU A 30 -11.97 -19.44 -16.54
CA LEU A 30 -11.87 -18.13 -17.20
C LEU A 30 -13.27 -17.56 -17.57
N ASP A 31 -13.92 -16.84 -16.65
CA ASP A 31 -15.02 -15.93 -17.01
C ASP A 31 -14.46 -14.51 -17.24
N ILE A 32 -14.23 -14.18 -18.50
CA ILE A 32 -13.72 -12.87 -18.94
C ILE A 32 -14.58 -11.71 -18.41
N THR A 33 -15.87 -11.94 -18.18
CA THR A 33 -16.81 -10.90 -17.73
C THR A 33 -16.62 -10.55 -16.25
N SER A 34 -16.35 -11.55 -15.41
CA SER A 34 -16.11 -11.36 -13.98
C SER A 34 -14.76 -10.65 -13.75
N ASP A 35 -13.74 -10.98 -14.54
CA ASP A 35 -12.42 -10.34 -14.51
C ASP A 35 -12.48 -8.84 -14.88
N ILE A 36 -13.22 -8.47 -15.94
CA ILE A 36 -13.37 -7.06 -16.34
C ILE A 36 -14.04 -6.25 -15.23
N LYS A 37 -15.05 -6.82 -14.57
CA LYS A 37 -15.76 -6.16 -13.48
C LYS A 37 -14.85 -5.98 -12.25
N ALA A 38 -14.11 -7.01 -11.87
CA ALA A 38 -13.14 -6.94 -10.79
C ALA A 38 -12.06 -5.87 -11.05
N GLN A 39 -11.56 -5.78 -12.28
CA GLN A 39 -10.59 -4.75 -12.67
C GLN A 39 -11.16 -3.33 -12.63
N GLN A 40 -12.43 -3.15 -13.03
CA GLN A 40 -13.11 -1.86 -12.94
C GLN A 40 -13.33 -1.41 -11.50
N GLU A 41 -13.70 -2.33 -10.61
CA GLU A 41 -13.84 -2.06 -9.18
C GLU A 41 -12.49 -1.66 -8.56
N LEU A 42 -11.41 -2.39 -8.86
CA LEU A 42 -10.06 -2.02 -8.43
C LEU A 42 -9.64 -0.65 -8.94
N PHE A 43 -9.96 -0.32 -10.21
CA PHE A 43 -9.66 1.00 -10.76
C PHE A 43 -10.42 2.11 -10.02
N GLY A 44 -11.69 1.88 -9.66
CA GLY A 44 -12.47 2.78 -8.81
C GLY A 44 -11.82 3.02 -7.46
N ILE A 45 -11.38 1.94 -6.80
CA ILE A 45 -10.67 2.02 -5.51
C ILE A 45 -9.38 2.84 -5.61
N VAL A 46 -8.54 2.55 -6.60
CA VAL A 46 -7.27 3.29 -6.82
C VAL A 46 -7.54 4.77 -7.08
N LYS A 47 -8.57 5.09 -7.88
CA LYS A 47 -8.97 6.48 -8.16
C LYS A 47 -9.42 7.22 -6.89
N ASP A 48 -10.22 6.56 -6.06
CA ASP A 48 -10.70 7.14 -4.81
C ASP A 48 -9.55 7.42 -3.83
N ILE A 49 -8.64 6.45 -3.66
CA ILE A 49 -7.45 6.61 -2.82
C ILE A 49 -6.59 7.75 -3.36
N SER A 50 -6.37 7.81 -4.68
CA SER A 50 -5.60 8.88 -5.32
C SER A 50 -6.22 10.26 -5.06
N SER A 51 -7.55 10.36 -5.13
CA SER A 51 -8.27 11.60 -4.81
C SER A 51 -8.08 11.99 -3.34
N LEU A 52 -8.19 11.04 -2.40
CA LEU A 52 -8.00 11.31 -0.97
C LEU A 52 -6.57 11.80 -0.68
N LEU A 53 -5.56 11.14 -1.25
CA LEU A 53 -4.16 11.55 -1.11
C LEU A 53 -3.91 12.94 -1.71
N SER A 54 -4.48 13.22 -2.89
CA SER A 54 -4.37 14.53 -3.56
C SER A 54 -5.01 15.67 -2.75
N GLN A 55 -5.99 15.36 -1.89
CA GLN A 55 -6.61 16.32 -0.97
C GLN A 55 -5.78 16.54 0.32
N GLY A 56 -4.59 15.93 0.42
CA GLY A 56 -3.71 16.04 1.58
C GLY A 56 -4.06 15.06 2.70
N THR A 57 -4.77 13.97 2.39
CA THR A 57 -4.94 12.87 3.36
C THR A 57 -3.57 12.30 3.68
N PRO A 58 -3.19 12.19 4.96
CA PRO A 58 -1.87 11.69 5.30
C PRO A 58 -1.79 10.19 5.00
N VAL A 59 -0.60 9.73 4.61
CA VAL A 59 -0.27 8.30 4.43
C VAL A 59 0.08 7.60 5.74
N TYR A 60 0.08 8.35 6.84
CA TYR A 60 0.26 7.87 8.20
C TYR A 60 -0.88 8.45 9.05
N PRO A 61 -1.46 7.69 9.98
CA PRO A 61 -2.41 8.26 10.92
C PRO A 61 -1.67 9.25 11.81
N PRO A 62 -2.32 10.34 12.24
CA PRO A 62 -1.83 11.11 13.37
C PRO A 62 -2.05 10.28 14.64
N GLY A 63 -1.05 9.51 15.09
CA GLY A 63 -1.13 8.64 16.28
C GLY A 63 -0.35 7.33 16.13
N THR A 64 -0.58 6.35 17.01
CA THR A 64 0.29 5.18 17.23
C THR A 64 0.27 4.07 16.17
N LEU A 65 -0.48 4.21 15.07
CA LEU A 65 -0.70 3.16 14.07
C LEU A 65 -0.01 3.45 12.73
N GLU A 66 1.25 3.88 12.80
CA GLU A 66 1.96 4.58 11.71
C GLU A 66 2.42 3.72 10.51
N SER A 67 2.03 2.44 10.42
CA SER A 67 2.52 1.51 9.38
C SER A 67 1.43 0.67 8.69
N GLU A 68 0.16 0.96 8.96
CA GLU A 68 -0.95 0.09 8.52
C GLU A 68 -1.19 0.10 7.01
N LEU A 69 -1.07 1.24 6.30
CA LEU A 69 -1.44 1.28 4.87
C LEU A 69 -0.54 0.41 3.99
N VAL A 70 0.77 0.44 4.21
CA VAL A 70 1.73 -0.36 3.44
C VAL A 70 1.56 -1.83 3.77
N LEU A 71 1.52 -2.18 5.07
CA LEU A 71 1.36 -3.55 5.50
C LEU A 71 0.05 -4.16 5.00
N ILE A 72 -1.07 -3.45 5.14
CA ILE A 72 -2.38 -3.92 4.68
C ILE A 72 -2.38 -4.06 3.16
N SER A 73 -1.72 -3.16 2.41
CA SER A 73 -1.62 -3.29 0.95
C SER A 73 -0.84 -4.54 0.51
N VAL A 74 0.20 -4.91 1.25
CA VAL A 74 1.00 -6.14 1.02
C VAL A 74 0.20 -7.38 1.40
N ASN A 75 -0.44 -7.38 2.56
CA ASN A 75 -1.26 -8.51 3.01
C ASN A 75 -2.51 -8.72 2.14
N ASN A 76 -2.95 -7.68 1.43
CA ASN A 76 -4.14 -7.72 0.57
C ASN A 76 -3.82 -7.81 -0.93
N HIS A 77 -2.58 -8.13 -1.32
CA HIS A 77 -2.16 -8.29 -2.73
C HIS A 77 -2.60 -7.16 -3.64
N SER A 78 -2.43 -5.92 -3.17
CA SER A 78 -2.91 -4.74 -3.85
C SER A 78 -1.73 -3.94 -4.41
N PRO A 79 -0.98 -4.45 -5.41
CA PRO A 79 0.28 -3.84 -5.86
C PRO A 79 0.07 -2.43 -6.43
N ARG A 80 -1.06 -2.16 -7.09
CA ARG A 80 -1.38 -0.81 -7.60
C ARG A 80 -1.65 0.19 -6.48
N VAL A 81 -2.25 -0.27 -5.39
CA VAL A 81 -2.52 0.56 -4.21
C VAL A 81 -1.24 0.78 -3.43
N LEU A 82 -0.40 -0.25 -3.31
CA LEU A 82 0.95 -0.16 -2.75
C LEU A 82 1.79 0.86 -3.52
N GLU A 83 1.86 0.78 -4.86
CA GLU A 83 2.56 1.76 -5.71
C GLU A 83 2.13 3.20 -5.40
N LEU A 84 0.82 3.43 -5.29
CA LEU A 84 0.26 4.75 -5.01
C LEU A 84 0.63 5.26 -3.60
N ILE A 85 0.55 4.41 -2.59
CA ILE A 85 0.87 4.76 -1.20
C ILE A 85 2.37 5.04 -1.03
N LEU A 86 3.23 4.25 -1.67
CA LEU A 86 4.68 4.49 -1.70
C LEU A 86 5.03 5.80 -2.42
N ALA A 87 4.38 6.07 -3.56
CA ALA A 87 4.56 7.33 -4.29
C ALA A 87 4.10 8.56 -3.47
N ALA A 88 3.10 8.38 -2.60
CA ALA A 88 2.66 9.41 -1.67
C ALA A 88 3.55 9.55 -0.42
N GLY A 89 4.70 8.86 -0.37
CA GLY A 89 5.72 9.03 0.66
C GLY A 89 5.50 8.20 1.91
N ALA A 90 4.78 7.07 1.82
CA ALA A 90 4.59 6.20 2.97
C ALA A 90 5.92 5.66 3.51
N PRO A 91 6.11 5.67 4.84
CA PRO A 91 7.37 5.24 5.45
C PRO A 91 7.56 3.72 5.32
N LEU A 92 8.79 3.31 4.98
CA LEU A 92 9.19 1.90 4.86
C LEU A 92 10.15 1.42 5.95
N LEU A 93 10.82 2.36 6.62
CA LEU A 93 11.87 2.06 7.60
C LEU A 93 11.32 1.79 9.00
N LYS A 94 10.01 1.92 9.20
CA LYS A 94 9.40 1.71 10.51
C LYS A 94 9.05 0.23 10.68
N THR A 95 9.48 -0.32 11.81
CA THR A 95 9.21 -1.71 12.20
C THR A 95 7.81 -1.81 12.83
N GLU A 96 7.02 -2.78 12.40
CA GLU A 96 5.80 -3.17 13.11
C GLU A 96 6.12 -4.41 13.95
N GLY A 97 6.19 -4.23 15.27
CA GLY A 97 6.63 -5.29 16.17
C GLY A 97 8.11 -5.66 15.99
N ARG A 98 8.40 -6.92 15.62
CA ARG A 98 9.76 -7.46 15.50
C ARG A 98 10.31 -7.49 14.08
N TYR A 99 9.48 -7.19 13.08
CA TYR A 99 9.86 -7.30 11.67
C TYR A 99 9.69 -5.95 10.97
N SER A 100 10.61 -5.66 10.07
CA SER A 100 10.51 -4.56 9.11
C SER A 100 9.43 -4.88 8.06
N ILE A 101 8.92 -3.82 7.40
CA ILE A 101 8.00 -3.97 6.26
C ILE A 101 8.62 -4.82 5.15
N LEU A 102 9.94 -4.75 4.97
CA LEU A 102 10.67 -5.61 4.04
C LEU A 102 10.58 -7.08 4.43
N GLU A 103 10.93 -7.41 5.68
CA GLU A 103 10.85 -8.78 6.18
C GLU A 103 9.43 -9.31 6.10
N MET A 104 8.42 -8.50 6.44
CA MET A 104 7.02 -8.88 6.29
C MET A 104 6.65 -9.18 4.84
N ALA A 105 7.03 -8.32 3.89
CA ALA A 105 6.76 -8.55 2.46
C ALA A 105 7.39 -9.85 1.93
N TRP A 106 8.57 -10.24 2.42
CA TRP A 106 9.22 -11.49 2.03
C TRP A 106 8.67 -12.73 2.76
N MET A 107 8.09 -12.57 3.95
CA MET A 107 7.51 -13.67 4.73
C MET A 107 6.04 -13.94 4.41
N THR A 108 5.30 -12.95 3.91
CA THR A 108 3.89 -13.10 3.53
C THR A 108 3.82 -14.02 2.32
N THR A 109 3.33 -15.25 2.53
CA THR A 109 3.26 -16.32 1.51
C THR A 109 2.46 -15.95 0.28
N THR A 110 1.59 -14.95 0.42
CA THR A 110 0.72 -14.46 -0.62
C THR A 110 1.29 -13.23 -1.34
N SER A 111 2.31 -12.56 -0.79
CA SER A 111 2.90 -11.37 -1.44
C SER A 111 3.53 -11.76 -2.76
N THR A 112 3.14 -11.06 -3.83
CA THR A 112 3.72 -11.32 -5.14
C THR A 112 5.18 -10.86 -5.14
N THR A 113 6.06 -11.55 -5.86
CA THR A 113 7.46 -11.13 -6.04
C THR A 113 7.57 -9.66 -6.47
N LYS A 114 6.55 -9.15 -7.18
CA LYS A 114 6.44 -7.74 -7.58
C LYS A 114 6.40 -6.79 -6.36
N GLU A 115 5.59 -7.07 -5.35
CA GLU A 115 5.43 -6.23 -4.16
C GLU A 115 6.71 -6.17 -3.33
N ALA A 116 7.33 -7.32 -3.08
CA ALA A 116 8.61 -7.42 -2.40
C ALA A 116 9.72 -6.63 -3.14
N VAL A 117 9.76 -6.71 -4.47
CA VAL A 117 10.71 -5.93 -5.29
C VAL A 117 10.43 -4.42 -5.22
N MET A 118 9.17 -4.00 -5.24
CA MET A 118 8.80 -2.58 -5.13
C MET A 118 9.23 -1.99 -3.79
N ILE A 119 8.97 -2.71 -2.69
CA ILE A 119 9.39 -2.30 -1.34
C ILE A 119 10.91 -2.23 -1.24
N THR A 120 11.60 -3.26 -1.73
CA THR A 120 13.07 -3.30 -1.74
C THR A 120 13.68 -2.10 -2.46
N ARG A 121 13.21 -1.82 -3.69
CA ARG A 121 13.70 -0.68 -4.50
C ARG A 121 13.45 0.66 -3.83
N GLN A 122 12.27 0.84 -3.23
CA GLN A 122 11.95 2.08 -2.55
C GLN A 122 12.81 2.29 -1.29
N MET A 123 13.15 1.22 -0.56
CA MET A 123 14.09 1.30 0.56
C MET A 123 15.51 1.63 0.11
N GLU A 124 16.00 1.01 -0.97
CA GLU A 124 17.30 1.35 -1.56
C GLU A 124 17.38 2.83 -1.94
N MET A 125 16.32 3.37 -2.56
CA MET A 125 16.24 4.80 -2.89
C MET A 125 16.29 5.67 -1.63
N ASN A 126 15.53 5.34 -0.58
CA ASN A 126 15.53 6.10 0.66
C ASN A 126 16.93 6.11 1.32
N LEU A 127 17.57 4.94 1.42
CA LEU A 127 18.93 4.81 1.96
C LEU A 127 19.95 5.61 1.14
N TYR A 128 19.84 5.58 -0.18
CA TYR A 128 20.70 6.38 -1.06
C TYR A 128 20.54 7.88 -0.80
N TYR A 129 19.30 8.37 -0.63
CA TYR A 129 19.04 9.76 -0.30
C TYR A 129 19.60 10.15 1.08
N GLU A 130 19.41 9.32 2.10
CA GLU A 130 19.96 9.54 3.44
C GLU A 130 21.50 9.59 3.44
N LEU A 131 22.13 8.63 2.76
CA LEU A 131 23.59 8.56 2.65
C LEU A 131 24.16 9.80 1.93
N LYS A 132 23.48 10.29 0.90
CA LYS A 132 23.82 11.55 0.22
C LYS A 132 23.68 12.78 1.15
N GLN A 133 22.74 12.78 2.09
CA GLN A 133 22.60 13.86 3.06
C GLN A 133 23.69 13.83 4.14
N ILE A 134 24.19 12.65 4.50
CA ILE A 134 25.27 12.49 5.51
C ILE A 134 26.63 12.90 4.94
N VAL A 135 26.86 12.64 3.64
CA VAL A 135 28.15 12.89 2.98
C VAL A 135 28.34 14.36 2.56
N ASN A 136 27.27 15.15 2.48
CA ASN A 136 27.32 16.61 2.21
C ASN A 136 27.30 17.42 3.50
#